data_AF-A0A5E5Q748-F1
#
_entry.id   AF-A0A5E5Q748-F1
#
_cell.length_a   1.000
_cell.length_b   1.000
_cell.length_c   1.000
_cell.angle_alpha   90.00
_cell.angle_beta   90.00
_cell.angle_gamma   90.00
#
_symmetry.space_group_name_H-M   'P 1'
#
loop_
_entity.id
_entity.type
_entity.pdbx_description
1 polymer ?
#
loop_
_entity_poly.entity_id
_entity_poly.type
_entity_poly.pdbx_seq_one_letter_code
_entity_poly.pdbx_strand_id
1 'polypeptide(L)'
;MQKYTQLTYEQRYHIYLLNKQGYNQTFIAKSMGRNKSTISRELSRNTSKKGYRHKQANRLAYEKHQEKNKAIRLTAEVKSTTSVKN
;
A
#
# COMPACT_ATOMS: atom_id res chain seq x y z
N MET A 1 -15.42 12.78 -3.99
CA MET A 1 -14.19 12.08 -3.57
C MET A 1 -14.25 10.65 -4.11
N GLN A 2 -13.23 10.18 -4.82
CA GLN A 2 -13.20 8.77 -5.26
C GLN A 2 -13.18 7.85 -4.05
N LYS A 3 -14.00 6.80 -4.05
CA LYS A 3 -14.01 5.79 -2.98
C LYS A 3 -12.62 5.18 -2.88
N TYR A 4 -12.15 4.97 -1.66
CA TYR A 4 -10.83 4.36 -1.45
C TYR A 4 -10.82 2.94 -2.02
N THR A 5 -9.87 2.68 -2.92
CA THR A 5 -9.63 1.35 -3.50
C THR A 5 -8.14 1.07 -3.51
N GLN A 6 -7.75 -0.16 -3.16
CA GLN A 6 -6.37 -0.62 -3.29
C GLN A 6 -5.93 -0.62 -4.77
N LEU A 7 -4.64 -0.42 -5.01
CA LEU A 7 -4.08 -0.62 -6.35
C LEU A 7 -4.09 -2.12 -6.68
N THR A 8 -4.51 -2.44 -7.90
CA THR A 8 -4.42 -3.79 -8.46
C THR A 8 -2.98 -4.10 -8.89
N TYR A 9 -2.70 -5.37 -9.19
CA TYR A 9 -1.41 -5.76 -9.75
C TYR A 9 -1.11 -5.06 -11.09
N GLU A 10 -2.10 -4.99 -11.99
CA GLU A 10 -1.99 -4.26 -13.28
C GLU A 10 -1.71 -2.77 -13.08
N GLN A 11 -2.33 -2.15 -12.09
CA GLN A 11 -2.07 -0.75 -11.76
C GLN A 11 -0.62 -0.55 -11.27
N ARG A 12 -0.08 -1.48 -10.48
CA ARG A 12 1.34 -1.44 -10.09
C ARG A 12 2.27 -1.67 -11.29
N TYR A 13 1.88 -2.52 -12.23
CA TYR A 13 2.64 -2.73 -13.48
C TYR A 13 2.66 -1.45 -14.32
N HIS A 14 1.54 -0.75 -14.45
CA HIS A 14 1.45 0.54 -15.14
C HIS A 14 2.34 1.60 -14.46
N ILE A 15 2.31 1.71 -13.13
CA ILE A 15 3.19 2.60 -12.36
C ILE A 15 4.66 2.27 -12.64
N TYR A 16 5.01 0.98 -12.66
CA TYR A 16 6.37 0.53 -12.95
C TYR A 16 6.84 0.97 -14.34
N LEU A 17 6.04 0.75 -15.38
CA LEU A 17 6.38 1.12 -16.75
C LEU A 17 6.64 2.63 -16.86
N LEU A 18 5.70 3.46 -16.40
CA LEU A 18 5.83 4.92 -16.51
C LEU A 18 6.95 5.47 -15.63
N ASN A 19 7.15 4.93 -14.42
CA ASN A 19 8.25 5.34 -13.55
C ASN A 19 9.61 4.96 -14.17
N LYS A 20 9.71 3.81 -14.84
CA LYS A 20 10.93 3.40 -15.56
C LYS A 20 11.22 4.28 -16.78
N GLN A 21 10.17 4.83 -17.41
CA GLN A 21 10.27 5.80 -18.50
C GLN A 21 10.60 7.23 -18.02
N GLY A 22 10.72 7.46 -16.70
CA GLY A 22 11.08 8.78 -16.14
C GLY A 22 9.91 9.74 -15.96
N TYR A 23 8.65 9.28 -16.13
CA TYR A 23 7.49 10.13 -15.88
C TYR A 23 7.32 10.42 -14.39
N ASN A 24 6.92 11.66 -14.08
CA ASN A 24 6.67 12.08 -12.71
C ASN A 24 5.34 11.54 -12.16
N GLN A 25 5.19 11.57 -10.83
CA GLN A 25 4.01 11.03 -10.12
C GLN A 25 2.69 11.69 -10.54
N THR A 26 2.72 12.97 -10.90
CA THR A 26 1.53 13.71 -11.34
C THR A 26 1.04 13.18 -12.67
N PHE A 27 1.95 12.90 -13.61
CA PHE A 27 1.62 12.30 -14.90
C PHE A 27 1.03 10.89 -14.73
N ILE A 28 1.70 10.05 -13.95
CA ILE A 28 1.24 8.67 -13.65
C ILE A 28 -0.16 8.67 -13.03
N ALA A 29 -0.42 9.60 -12.11
CA ALA A 29 -1.72 9.72 -11.47
C ALA A 29 -2.81 10.10 -12.50
N LYS A 30 -2.54 11.06 -13.37
CA LYS A 30 -3.46 11.49 -14.43
C LYS A 30 -3.73 10.37 -15.44
N SER A 31 -2.70 9.64 -15.89
CA SER A 31 -2.86 8.58 -16.90
C SER A 31 -3.75 7.42 -16.42
N MET A 32 -3.79 7.18 -15.11
CA MET A 32 -4.57 6.10 -14.50
C MET A 32 -5.90 6.57 -13.87
N GLY A 33 -6.23 7.87 -13.96
CA GLY A 33 -7.40 8.45 -13.27
C GLY A 33 -7.32 8.33 -11.75
N ARG A 34 -6.12 8.37 -11.17
CA ARG A 34 -5.87 8.25 -9.72
C ARG A 34 -5.44 9.57 -9.11
N ASN A 35 -5.58 9.68 -7.79
CA ASN A 35 -5.05 10.83 -7.07
C ASN A 35 -3.51 10.72 -6.93
N LYS A 36 -2.80 11.85 -7.06
CA LYS A 36 -1.34 11.93 -6.88
C LYS A 36 -0.88 11.34 -5.54
N SER A 37 -1.64 11.55 -4.46
CA SER A 37 -1.34 10.99 -3.13
C SER A 37 -1.39 9.46 -3.09
N THR A 38 -2.15 8.82 -3.99
CA THR A 38 -2.16 7.36 -4.12
C THR A 38 -0.85 6.87 -4.72
N ILE A 39 -0.37 7.50 -5.79
CA ILE A 39 0.90 7.16 -6.43
C ILE A 39 2.09 7.43 -5.49
N SER A 40 2.09 8.58 -4.82
CA SER A 40 3.13 8.95 -3.86
C SER A 40 3.23 7.93 -2.72
N ARG A 41 2.11 7.54 -2.10
CA ARG A 41 2.10 6.55 -1.01
C ARG A 41 2.52 5.16 -1.49
N GLU A 42 2.09 4.75 -2.69
CA GLU A 42 2.51 3.48 -3.29
C GLU A 42 4.03 3.43 -3.47
N LEU A 43 4.61 4.45 -4.14
CA LEU A 43 6.05 4.51 -4.37
C LEU A 43 6.82 4.59 -3.05
N SER A 44 6.39 5.42 -2.10
CA SER A 44 7.05 5.54 -0.79
C SER A 44 7.06 4.22 -0.02
N ARG A 45 5.94 3.50 0.01
CA ARG A 45 5.79 2.28 0.83
C ARG A 45 6.42 1.04 0.20
N ASN A 46 6.43 0.97 -1.13
CA ASN A 46 6.68 -0.29 -1.85
C ASN A 46 7.88 -0.23 -2.81
N THR A 47 8.65 0.87 -2.80
CA THR A 47 9.94 0.97 -3.49
C THR A 47 11.05 0.32 -2.65
N SER A 48 11.97 -0.39 -3.32
CA SER A 48 13.16 -0.97 -2.68
C SER A 48 14.39 -0.09 -2.91
N LYS A 49 15.51 -0.42 -2.26
CA LYS A 49 16.82 0.22 -2.52
C LYS A 49 17.26 0.14 -3.99
N LYS A 50 16.72 -0.82 -4.76
CA LYS A 50 17.01 -1.02 -6.20
C LYS A 50 15.93 -0.41 -7.10
N GLY A 51 15.08 0.47 -6.55
CA GLY A 51 13.97 1.10 -7.27
C GLY A 51 12.65 0.34 -7.16
N TYR A 52 11.66 0.81 -7.91
CA TYR A 52 10.29 0.30 -7.90
C TYR A 52 10.14 -0.91 -8.83
N ARG A 53 9.61 -2.04 -8.32
CA ARG A 53 9.38 -3.28 -9.08
C ARG A 53 7.98 -3.82 -8.76
N HIS A 54 7.08 -3.84 -9.73
CA HIS A 54 5.66 -4.14 -9.51
C HIS A 54 5.39 -5.47 -8.78
N LYS A 55 6.11 -6.56 -9.10
CA LYS A 55 5.99 -7.86 -8.40
C LYS A 55 6.31 -7.76 -6.91
N GLN A 56 7.40 -7.08 -6.58
CA GLN A 56 7.81 -6.86 -5.19
C GLN A 56 6.83 -5.92 -4.48
N ALA A 57 6.42 -4.85 -5.14
CA ALA A 57 5.47 -3.89 -4.59
C ALA A 57 4.12 -4.56 -4.26
N ASN A 58 3.65 -5.45 -5.13
CA ASN A 58 2.43 -6.22 -4.89
C ASN A 58 2.58 -7.17 -3.69
N ARG A 59 3.71 -7.88 -3.59
CA ARG A 59 3.99 -8.77 -2.45
C ARG A 59 4.02 -8.00 -1.13
N LEU A 60 4.78 -6.89 -1.06
CA LEU A 60 4.86 -6.03 0.13
C LEU A 60 3.50 -5.45 0.52
N ALA A 61 2.68 -5.04 -0.46
CA ALA A 61 1.34 -4.55 -0.19
C ALA A 61 0.44 -5.63 0.42
N TYR A 62 0.58 -6.88 -0.04
CA TYR A 62 -0.15 -8.02 0.50
C TYR A 62 0.33 -8.38 1.91
N GLU A 63 1.63 -8.49 2.14
CA GLU A 63 2.24 -8.76 3.46
C GLU A 63 1.73 -7.76 4.50
N LYS A 64 1.84 -6.44 4.22
CA LYS A 64 1.31 -5.39 5.10
C LYS A 64 -0.19 -5.50 5.35
N HIS A 65 -0.95 -5.94 4.35
CA HIS A 65 -2.39 -6.14 4.52
C HIS A 65 -2.70 -7.31 5.45
N GLN A 66 -1.87 -8.35 5.46
CA GLN A 66 -2.01 -9.48 6.37
C GLN A 66 -1.54 -9.15 7.79
N GLU A 67 -0.41 -8.45 7.90
CA GLU A 67 0.25 -8.13 9.17
C GLU A 67 -0.41 -7.00 9.95
N LYS A 68 -1.19 -6.13 9.30
CA LYS A 68 -1.85 -5.03 10.02
C LYS A 68 -2.73 -5.58 11.14
N ASN A 69 -2.66 -4.94 12.30
CA ASN A 69 -3.54 -5.25 13.42
C ASN A 69 -5.00 -5.16 12.96
N LYS A 70 -5.73 -6.26 13.11
CA LYS A 70 -7.15 -6.32 12.84
C LYS A 70 -7.87 -5.95 14.13
N ALA A 71 -8.95 -5.19 14.03
CA ALA A 71 -9.80 -4.94 15.18
C ALA A 71 -10.38 -6.29 15.65
N ILE A 72 -10.08 -6.66 16.89
CA ILE A 72 -10.65 -7.83 17.56
C ILE A 72 -11.69 -7.30 18.56
N ARG A 73 -12.80 -8.01 18.72
CA ARG A 73 -13.80 -7.66 19.75
C ARG A 73 -13.15 -7.81 21.14
N LEU A 74 -13.42 -6.86 22.03
CA LEU A 74 -12.91 -6.89 23.40
C LEU A 74 -13.69 -7.91 24.24
N THR A 75 -13.33 -9.19 24.12
CA THR A 75 -13.89 -10.28 24.92
C THR A 75 -13.28 -10.31 26.32
N ALA A 76 -13.91 -11.04 27.25
CA ALA A 76 -13.41 -11.19 28.63
C ALA A 76 -11.98 -11.78 28.67
N GLU A 77 -11.66 -12.70 27.76
CA GLU A 77 -10.32 -13.29 27.59
C GLU A 77 -9.27 -12.28 27.11
N VAL A 78 -9.64 -11.35 26.23
CA VAL A 78 -8.73 -10.28 25.78
C VAL A 78 -8.53 -9.23 26.87
N LYS A 79 -9.53 -9.01 27.75
CA LYS A 79 -9.37 -8.12 28.91
C LYS A 79 -8.41 -8.69 29.95
N SER A 80 -8.42 -10.00 30.21
CA SER A 80 -7.55 -10.61 31.21
C SER A 80 -6.07 -10.58 30.83
N THR A 81 -5.74 -10.75 29.55
CA THR A 81 -4.35 -10.67 29.04
C THR A 81 -3.77 -9.26 29.12
N THR A 82 -4.62 -8.23 29.08
CA THR A 82 -4.19 -6.83 29.17
C THR A 82 -3.99 -6.37 30.62
N SER A 83 -4.46 -7.15 31.61
CA SER A 83 -4.45 -6.77 33.04
C SER A 83 -3.16 -7.10 33.80
N VAL A 84 -2.16 -7.73 33.15
CA VAL A 84 -0.85 -7.99 33.78
C VAL A 84 0.11 -6.86 33.42
N LYS A 85 0.14 -5.83 34.26
CA LYS A 85 1.29 -4.95 34.56
C LYS A 85 0.87 -3.87 35.56
N ASN A 86 1.05 -4.19 36.84
CA ASN A 86 1.62 -3.33 37.88
C ASN A 86 2.25 -4.25 38.92
#